data_AF-A0A375JCR5-F1
#
_entry.id   AF-A0A375JCR5-F1
#
_cell.length_a   1.000
_cell.length_b   1.000
_cell.length_c   1.000
_cell.angle_alpha   90.00
_cell.angle_beta   90.00
_cell.angle_gamma   90.00
#
_symmetry.space_group_name_H-M   'P 1'
#
loop_
_entity.id
_entity.type
_entity.pdbx_description
1 polymer ?
#
loop_
_entity_poly.entity_id
_entity_poly.type
_entity_poly.pdbx_seq_one_letter_code
_entity_poly.pdbx_strand_id
1 'polypeptide(L)'
;MHTVSLLPVGALDPVEDRADHAILAIRRLLDAGHPLVVAYSGGKESSMVAALALHAALEHRAAGGNPLVVVTTGDTLVESPEVAEHYRNELSRMRKFGSRHGIRIITRIVEPAMAATFQVKVLSGRALPSFPGTHGDCSSDLKILPQRAFRRSLFRSLADEGLAEPVTLLGTRFVESTRRNLAMRQRGESAIRPARNQDGDLPRL
;
A
#
# COMPACT_ATOMS: atom_id res chain seq x y z
N MET A 1 -43.08 -2.01 -5.25
CA MET A 1 -42.59 -1.14 -4.16
C MET A 1 -41.10 -1.37 -4.03
N HIS A 2 -40.27 -0.39 -4.41
CA HIS A 2 -38.81 -0.50 -4.23
C HIS A 2 -38.46 0.05 -2.85
N THR A 3 -37.99 -0.82 -1.96
CA THR A 3 -37.47 -0.44 -0.65
C THR A 3 -36.18 0.35 -0.87
N VAL A 4 -36.24 1.67 -0.68
CA VAL A 4 -35.04 2.50 -0.60
C VAL A 4 -34.39 2.21 0.74
N SER A 5 -33.30 1.45 0.73
CA SER A 5 -32.48 1.25 1.93
C SER A 5 -31.89 2.59 2.36
N LEU A 6 -32.29 3.06 3.55
CA LEU A 6 -31.84 4.34 4.13
C LEU A 6 -30.35 4.31 4.52
N LEU A 7 -29.78 3.11 4.63
CA LEU A 7 -28.38 2.88 4.96
C LEU A 7 -27.66 2.23 3.78
N PRO A 8 -26.40 2.62 3.49
CA PRO A 8 -25.61 1.92 2.49
C PRO A 8 -25.45 0.46 2.89
N VAL A 9 -25.38 -0.43 1.89
CA VAL A 9 -25.19 -1.88 2.11
C VAL A 9 -23.99 -2.11 3.03
N GLY A 10 -24.21 -2.87 4.10
CA GLY A 10 -23.19 -3.18 5.10
C GLY A 10 -22.96 -2.12 6.18
N ALA A 11 -23.73 -1.02 6.23
CA ALA A 11 -23.55 0.05 7.22
C ALA A 11 -23.59 -0.41 8.69
N LEU A 12 -24.31 -1.51 8.97
CA LEU A 12 -24.48 -2.07 10.31
C LEU A 12 -23.61 -3.30 10.56
N ASP A 13 -22.80 -3.72 9.59
CA ASP A 13 -21.91 -4.87 9.79
C ASP A 13 -20.90 -4.53 10.90
N PRO A 14 -20.72 -5.43 11.88
CA PRO A 14 -19.64 -5.35 12.86
C PRO A 14 -18.28 -5.08 12.19
N VAL A 15 -17.40 -4.37 12.89
CA VAL A 15 -16.06 -4.08 12.36
C VAL A 15 -15.26 -5.38 12.21
N GLU A 16 -15.52 -6.34 13.08
CA GLU A 16 -15.00 -7.69 13.10
C GLU A 16 -15.32 -8.42 11.79
N ASP A 17 -16.58 -8.45 11.36
CA ASP A 17 -16.99 -9.10 10.11
C ASP A 17 -16.30 -8.49 8.88
N ARG A 18 -16.11 -7.15 8.88
CA ARG A 18 -15.39 -6.48 7.81
C ARG A 18 -13.90 -6.81 7.82
N ALA A 19 -13.30 -6.94 9.00
CA ALA A 19 -11.91 -7.35 9.13
C ALA A 19 -11.72 -8.79 8.66
N ASP A 20 -12.60 -9.71 9.07
CA ASP A 20 -12.57 -11.12 8.68
C ASP A 20 -12.72 -11.29 7.17
N HIS A 21 -13.64 -10.55 6.55
CA HIS A 21 -13.76 -10.55 5.08
C HIS A 21 -12.50 -10.04 4.38
N ALA A 22 -11.86 -8.99 4.90
CA ALA A 22 -10.63 -8.46 4.33
C ALA A 22 -9.46 -9.43 4.52
N ILE A 23 -9.31 -10.02 5.71
CA ILE A 23 -8.32 -11.04 6.02
C ILE A 23 -8.49 -12.22 5.07
N LEU A 24 -9.71 -12.74 4.92
CA LEU A 24 -10.01 -13.85 4.01
C LEU A 24 -9.67 -13.52 2.55
N ALA A 25 -9.97 -12.30 2.08
CA ALA A 25 -9.63 -11.87 0.74
C ALA A 25 -8.10 -11.84 0.52
N ILE A 26 -7.35 -11.29 1.48
CA ILE A 26 -5.88 -11.25 1.44
C ILE A 26 -5.30 -12.66 1.55
N ARG A 27 -5.87 -13.51 2.42
CA ARG A 27 -5.46 -14.89 2.65
C ARG A 27 -5.51 -15.72 1.36
N ARG A 28 -6.57 -15.54 0.56
CA ARG A 28 -6.72 -16.16 -0.76
C ARG A 28 -5.62 -15.77 -1.75
N LEU A 29 -5.11 -14.54 -1.68
CA LEU A 29 -3.98 -14.12 -2.52
C LEU A 29 -2.71 -14.89 -2.14
N LEU A 30 -2.45 -15.04 -0.84
CA LEU A 30 -1.32 -15.81 -0.33
C LEU A 30 -1.43 -17.30 -0.68
N ASP A 31 -2.63 -17.89 -0.59
CA ASP A 31 -2.85 -19.29 -0.99
C ASP A 31 -2.65 -19.50 -2.49
N ALA A 32 -2.94 -18.49 -3.32
CA ALA A 32 -2.61 -18.48 -4.74
C ALA A 32 -1.13 -18.15 -5.03
N GLY A 33 -0.30 -17.99 -4.00
CA GLY A 33 1.14 -17.78 -4.11
C GLY A 33 1.57 -16.33 -4.39
N HIS A 34 0.64 -15.37 -4.37
CA HIS A 34 0.94 -13.97 -4.65
C HIS A 34 1.60 -13.28 -3.44
N PRO A 35 2.81 -12.71 -3.58
CA PRO A 35 3.39 -11.84 -2.58
C PRO A 35 2.53 -10.60 -2.34
N LEU A 36 2.43 -10.15 -1.09
CA LEU A 36 1.69 -8.95 -0.74
C LEU A 36 2.60 -7.72 -0.73
N VAL A 37 2.16 -6.62 -1.31
CA VAL A 37 2.89 -5.33 -1.29
C VAL A 37 2.04 -4.28 -0.59
N VAL A 38 2.50 -3.79 0.55
CA VAL A 38 1.80 -2.78 1.35
C VAL A 38 2.50 -1.44 1.21
N ALA A 39 1.81 -0.44 0.65
CA ALA A 39 2.28 0.94 0.68
C ALA A 39 1.96 1.56 2.04
N TYR A 40 2.97 1.65 2.90
CA TYR A 40 2.87 2.12 4.27
C TYR A 40 3.34 3.56 4.41
N SER A 41 2.49 4.44 4.93
CA SER A 41 2.81 5.87 5.14
C SER A 41 2.87 6.27 6.61
N GLY A 42 2.62 5.36 7.56
CA GLY A 42 2.43 5.70 8.97
C GLY A 42 1.05 6.29 9.31
N GLY A 43 0.17 6.44 8.30
CA GLY A 43 -1.20 6.91 8.51
C GLY A 43 -2.16 5.78 8.89
N LYS A 44 -3.32 6.16 9.46
CA LYS A 44 -4.38 5.25 9.93
C LYS A 44 -4.76 4.17 8.92
N GLU A 45 -5.05 4.55 7.68
CA GLU A 45 -5.47 3.64 6.62
C GLU A 45 -4.36 2.63 6.30
N SER A 46 -3.12 3.11 6.13
CA SER A 46 -1.99 2.27 5.79
C SER A 46 -1.59 1.31 6.93
N SER A 47 -1.75 1.75 8.19
CA SER A 47 -1.55 0.91 9.38
C SER A 47 -2.60 -0.18 9.48
N MET A 48 -3.85 0.11 9.14
CA MET A 48 -4.90 -0.90 9.09
C MET A 48 -4.63 -1.95 8.01
N VAL A 49 -4.26 -1.53 6.80
CA VAL A 49 -3.89 -2.46 5.71
C VAL A 49 -2.69 -3.32 6.11
N ALA A 50 -1.66 -2.73 6.73
CA ALA A 50 -0.52 -3.48 7.22
C ALA A 50 -0.91 -4.51 8.29
N ALA A 51 -1.77 -4.14 9.25
CA ALA A 51 -2.25 -5.05 10.27
C ALA A 51 -3.03 -6.24 9.68
N LEU A 52 -3.97 -5.98 8.76
CA LEU A 52 -4.75 -7.02 8.09
C LEU A 52 -3.85 -7.94 7.24
N ALA A 53 -2.88 -7.38 6.52
CA ALA A 53 -1.93 -8.15 5.72
C ALA A 53 -1.04 -9.06 6.58
N LEU A 54 -0.54 -8.55 7.71
CA LEU A 54 0.26 -9.33 8.65
C LEU A 54 -0.57 -10.41 9.36
N HIS A 55 -1.84 -10.14 9.64
CA HIS A 55 -2.75 -11.14 10.21
C HIS A 55 -3.01 -12.28 9.21
N ALA A 56 -3.37 -11.96 7.97
CA ALA A 56 -3.56 -12.96 6.92
C ALA A 56 -2.27 -13.77 6.65
N ALA A 57 -1.11 -13.11 6.72
CA ALA A 57 0.19 -13.80 6.62
C ALA A 57 0.43 -14.75 7.79
N LEU A 58 0.04 -14.37 9.02
CA LEU A 58 0.14 -15.24 10.18
C LEU A 58 -0.75 -16.49 10.04
N GLU A 59 -1.99 -16.33 9.60
CA GLU A 59 -2.88 -17.45 9.29
C GLU A 59 -2.32 -18.33 8.16
N HIS A 60 -1.68 -17.72 7.15
CA HIS A 60 -1.02 -18.48 6.08
C HIS A 60 0.13 -19.30 6.57
N ARG A 61 0.95 -18.72 7.43
CA ARG A 61 2.05 -19.43 8.06
C ARG A 61 1.56 -20.55 8.97
N ALA A 62 0.50 -20.33 9.74
CA ALA A 62 -0.10 -21.33 10.62
C ALA A 62 -0.64 -22.55 9.83
N ALA A 63 -1.13 -22.32 8.61
CA ALA A 63 -1.56 -23.37 7.68
C ALA A 63 -0.39 -24.07 6.93
N GLY A 64 0.86 -23.76 7.28
CA GLY A 64 2.06 -24.36 6.65
C GLY A 64 2.59 -23.61 5.42
N GLY A 65 2.02 -22.45 5.10
CA GLY A 65 2.45 -21.61 3.99
C GLY A 65 3.73 -20.80 4.28
N ASN A 66 4.26 -20.17 3.23
CA ASN A 66 5.48 -19.35 3.27
C ASN A 66 5.19 -17.92 2.80
N PRO A 67 4.51 -17.11 3.63
CA PRO A 67 4.05 -15.79 3.22
C PRO A 67 5.22 -14.83 2.98
N LEU A 68 5.13 -14.07 1.88
CA LEU A 68 5.99 -12.93 1.59
C LEU A 68 5.18 -11.64 1.64
N VAL A 69 5.58 -10.73 2.54
CA VAL A 69 5.01 -9.39 2.66
C VAL A 69 6.11 -8.36 2.43
N VAL A 70 5.90 -7.47 1.46
CA VAL A 70 6.78 -6.35 1.16
C VAL A 70 6.10 -5.07 1.62
N VAL A 71 6.70 -4.36 2.57
CA VAL A 71 6.21 -3.07 3.06
C VAL A 71 7.07 -1.95 2.49
N THR A 72 6.48 -1.01 1.77
CA THR A 72 7.21 0.12 1.18
C THR A 72 6.71 1.44 1.73
N THR A 73 7.65 2.34 2.06
CA THR A 73 7.37 3.69 2.53
C THR A 73 8.08 4.69 1.63
N GLY A 74 7.35 5.70 1.15
CA GLY A 74 7.94 6.81 0.39
C GLY A 74 8.39 7.90 1.35
N ASP A 75 9.70 8.13 1.43
CA ASP A 75 10.30 9.21 2.20
C ASP A 75 10.64 10.35 1.24
N THR A 76 9.98 11.49 1.42
CA THR A 76 10.18 12.65 0.56
C THR A 76 11.39 13.49 0.94
N LEU A 77 12.04 13.17 2.06
CA LEU A 77 13.11 13.95 2.68
C LEU A 77 12.67 15.36 3.10
N VAL A 78 11.36 15.62 3.16
CA VAL A 78 10.77 16.87 3.67
C VAL A 78 9.72 16.63 4.76
N GLU A 79 9.52 15.37 5.17
CA GLU A 79 8.66 15.02 6.31
C GLU A 79 9.32 15.49 7.62
N SER A 80 8.53 15.67 8.68
CA SER A 80 9.10 16.03 9.98
C SER A 80 9.96 14.88 10.55
N PRO A 81 10.99 15.17 11.36
CA PRO A 81 11.82 14.14 11.98
C PRO A 81 11.02 13.11 12.79
N GLU A 82 9.93 13.54 13.43
CA GLU A 82 9.04 12.68 14.22
C GLU A 82 8.25 11.72 13.34
N VAL A 83 7.75 12.18 12.20
CA VAL A 83 7.09 11.32 11.20
C VAL A 83 8.11 10.33 10.64
N ALA A 84 9.32 10.81 10.35
CA ALA A 84 10.41 9.99 9.84
C ALA A 84 10.79 8.84 10.79
N GLU A 85 10.92 9.17 12.06
CA GLU A 85 11.21 8.22 13.11
C GLU A 85 10.03 7.26 13.37
N HIS A 86 8.80 7.74 13.28
CA HIS A 86 7.60 6.93 13.45
C HIS A 86 7.55 5.77 12.45
N TYR A 87 7.58 6.04 11.14
CA TYR A 87 7.51 4.94 10.17
C TYR A 87 8.74 4.03 10.23
N ARG A 88 9.94 4.56 10.55
CA ARG A 88 11.15 3.72 10.70
C ARG A 88 10.99 2.72 11.84
N ASN A 89 10.44 3.17 12.97
CA ASN A 89 10.15 2.31 14.11
C ASN A 89 9.08 1.27 13.78
N GLU A 90 8.02 1.65 13.08
CA GLU A 90 6.97 0.72 12.66
C GLU A 90 7.51 -0.34 11.69
N LEU A 91 8.31 0.05 10.69
CA LEU A 91 8.97 -0.92 9.80
C LEU A 91 9.92 -1.86 10.57
N SER A 92 10.63 -1.36 11.59
CA SER A 92 11.45 -2.19 12.48
C SER A 92 10.62 -3.20 13.27
N ARG A 93 9.47 -2.78 13.81
CA ARG A 93 8.52 -3.66 14.51
C ARG A 93 7.95 -4.73 13.57
N MET A 94 7.59 -4.37 12.34
CA MET A 94 7.12 -5.31 11.33
C MET A 94 8.19 -6.35 10.99
N ARG A 95 9.45 -5.97 10.81
CA ARG A 95 10.56 -6.94 10.61
C ARG A 95 10.68 -7.91 11.80
N LYS A 96 10.69 -7.39 13.03
CA LYS A 96 10.76 -8.20 14.26
C LYS A 96 9.59 -9.18 14.37
N PHE A 97 8.38 -8.73 14.02
CA PHE A 97 7.19 -9.57 13.94
C PHE A 97 7.41 -10.72 12.94
N GLY A 98 7.92 -10.41 11.74
CA GLY A 98 8.23 -11.41 10.72
C GLY A 98 9.22 -12.48 11.21
N SER A 99 10.32 -12.06 11.82
CA SER A 99 11.31 -12.96 12.40
C SER A 99 10.73 -13.86 13.49
N ARG A 100 9.87 -13.31 14.37
CA ARG A 100 9.25 -14.06 15.47
C ARG A 100 8.23 -15.09 14.99
N HIS A 101 7.51 -14.81 13.91
CA HIS A 101 6.43 -15.66 13.41
C HIS A 101 6.79 -16.48 12.17
N GLY A 102 8.03 -16.40 11.68
CA GLY A 102 8.46 -17.13 10.49
C GLY A 102 7.83 -16.61 9.19
N ILE A 103 7.55 -15.31 9.11
CA ILE A 103 6.99 -14.64 7.92
C ILE A 103 8.12 -13.88 7.25
N ARG A 104 8.28 -14.03 5.92
CA ARG A 104 9.28 -13.27 5.16
C ARG A 104 8.76 -11.85 4.98
N ILE A 105 9.28 -10.90 5.76
CA ILE A 105 8.93 -9.48 5.67
C ILE A 105 10.11 -8.68 5.12
N ILE A 106 9.91 -8.07 3.96
CA ILE A 106 10.85 -7.13 3.36
C ILE A 106 10.29 -5.73 3.57
N THR A 107 11.07 -4.82 4.16
CA THR A 107 10.64 -3.43 4.25
C THR A 107 11.62 -2.52 3.50
N ARG A 108 11.09 -1.56 2.74
CA ARG A 108 11.90 -0.62 1.95
C ARG A 108 11.42 0.82 2.15
N ILE A 109 12.36 1.69 2.52
CA ILE A 109 12.18 3.14 2.38
C ILE A 109 12.63 3.51 0.97
N VAL A 110 11.79 4.23 0.25
CA VAL A 110 12.02 4.67 -1.13
C VAL A 110 12.10 6.18 -1.12
N GLU A 111 13.22 6.69 -1.60
CA GLU A 111 13.52 8.11 -1.64
C GLU A 111 13.60 8.60 -3.09
N PRO A 112 13.31 9.88 -3.35
CA PRO A 112 13.55 10.47 -4.66
C PRO A 112 15.04 10.45 -5.02
N ALA A 113 15.32 10.40 -6.32
CA ALA A 113 16.68 10.62 -6.81
C ALA A 113 17.19 11.99 -6.31
N MET A 114 18.48 12.11 -6.02
CA MET A 114 19.07 13.33 -5.46
C MET A 114 18.68 14.59 -6.25
N ALA A 115 18.72 14.54 -7.58
CA ALA A 115 18.35 15.66 -8.46
C ALA A 115 16.86 16.04 -8.42
N ALA A 116 16.01 15.13 -7.94
CA ALA A 116 14.57 15.31 -7.79
C ALA A 116 14.15 15.76 -6.39
N THR A 117 15.07 15.77 -5.41
CA THR A 117 14.81 16.21 -4.03
C THR A 117 14.38 17.67 -4.00
N PHE A 118 13.53 18.01 -3.02
CA PHE A 118 13.05 19.38 -2.83
C PHE A 118 14.21 20.36 -2.65
N GLN A 119 15.17 20.00 -1.80
CA GLN A 119 16.34 20.81 -1.46
C GLN A 119 17.15 21.16 -2.71
N VAL A 120 17.51 20.15 -3.52
CA VAL A 120 18.30 20.37 -4.73
C VAL A 120 17.53 21.21 -5.73
N LYS A 121 16.23 20.92 -5.94
CA LYS A 121 15.41 21.67 -6.90
C LYS A 121 15.26 23.14 -6.55
N VAL A 122 14.98 23.45 -5.28
CA VAL A 122 14.75 24.82 -4.82
C VAL A 122 16.06 25.59 -4.75
N LEU A 123 17.09 25.02 -4.13
CA LEU A 123 18.37 25.73 -3.92
C LEU A 123 19.15 25.96 -5.22
N SER A 124 18.96 25.12 -6.24
CA SER A 124 19.58 25.30 -7.56
C SER A 124 18.75 26.15 -8.53
N GLY A 125 17.56 26.63 -8.12
CA GLY A 125 16.68 27.42 -8.98
C GLY A 125 15.99 26.62 -10.10
N ARG A 126 16.02 25.28 -10.04
CA ARG A 126 15.37 24.40 -11.04
C ARG A 126 13.86 24.30 -10.88
N ALA A 127 13.34 24.58 -9.68
CA ALA A 127 11.92 24.70 -9.42
C ALA A 127 11.66 25.66 -8.26
N LEU A 128 10.50 26.32 -8.27
CA LEU A 128 10.01 27.07 -7.12
C LEU A 128 9.44 26.10 -6.07
N PRO A 129 9.51 26.43 -4.77
CA PRO A 129 8.89 25.62 -3.73
C PRO A 129 7.37 25.51 -3.96
N SER A 130 6.86 24.28 -3.96
CA SER A 130 5.42 24.01 -4.06
C SER A 130 4.74 24.26 -2.72
N PHE A 131 3.82 25.20 -2.67
CA PHE A 131 2.96 25.48 -1.52
C PHE A 131 1.59 24.80 -1.66
N PRO A 132 0.83 24.61 -0.57
CA PRO A 132 -0.54 24.11 -0.65
C PRO A 132 -1.37 24.90 -1.68
N GLY A 133 -1.98 24.22 -2.65
CA GLY A 133 -2.76 24.85 -3.73
C GLY A 133 -1.97 25.21 -5.01
N THR A 134 -0.65 25.00 -5.03
CA THR A 134 0.18 25.18 -6.24
C THR A 134 0.39 23.85 -7.01
N HIS A 135 1.18 23.88 -8.09
CA HIS A 135 1.41 22.74 -8.98
C HIS A 135 1.79 21.45 -8.24
N GLY A 136 1.20 20.32 -8.65
CA GLY A 136 1.34 19.00 -8.02
C GLY A 136 2.67 18.28 -8.28
N ASP A 137 3.66 18.97 -8.86
CA ASP A 137 4.94 18.40 -9.30
C ASP A 137 5.72 17.77 -8.13
N CYS A 138 5.60 18.33 -6.93
CA CYS A 138 6.20 17.77 -5.72
C CYS A 138 5.65 16.37 -5.39
N SER A 139 4.36 16.11 -5.61
CA SER A 139 3.76 14.79 -5.34
C SER A 139 4.22 13.75 -6.36
N SER A 140 4.32 14.16 -7.63
CA SER A 140 4.80 13.30 -8.71
C SER A 140 6.25 12.87 -8.48
N ASP A 141 7.13 13.84 -8.26
CA ASP A 141 8.57 13.62 -8.24
C ASP A 141 9.07 13.03 -6.93
N LEU A 142 8.48 13.44 -5.79
CA LEU A 142 8.94 12.99 -4.48
C LEU A 142 8.29 11.67 -4.06
N LYS A 143 7.04 11.39 -4.47
CA LYS A 143 6.29 10.20 -4.03
C LYS A 143 5.99 9.22 -5.16
N ILE A 144 5.43 9.66 -6.29
CA ILE A 144 4.88 8.73 -7.30
C ILE A 144 5.98 8.05 -8.13
N LEU A 145 6.89 8.82 -8.72
CA LEU A 145 7.92 8.28 -9.61
C LEU A 145 8.90 7.33 -8.89
N PRO A 146 9.43 7.67 -7.70
CA PRO A 146 10.34 6.78 -6.98
C PRO A 146 9.66 5.45 -6.61
N GLN A 147 8.42 5.51 -6.14
CA GLN A 147 7.62 4.33 -5.80
C GLN A 147 7.32 3.46 -7.02
N ARG A 148 6.99 4.05 -8.18
CA ARG A 148 6.79 3.30 -9.43
C ARG A 148 8.08 2.60 -9.87
N ALA A 149 9.22 3.28 -9.80
CA ALA A 149 10.51 2.70 -10.16
C ALA A 149 10.86 1.52 -9.25
N PHE A 150 10.70 1.69 -7.93
CA PHE A 150 10.90 0.62 -6.95
C PHE A 150 9.97 -0.57 -7.22
N ARG A 151 8.66 -0.34 -7.40
CA ARG A 151 7.68 -1.40 -7.65
C ARG A 151 8.04 -2.24 -8.88
N ARG A 152 8.40 -1.59 -10.00
CA ARG A 152 8.81 -2.30 -11.23
C ARG A 152 10.06 -3.15 -11.00
N SER A 153 11.03 -2.64 -10.23
CA SER A 153 12.24 -3.40 -9.89
C SER A 153 11.93 -4.60 -9.00
N LEU A 154 11.10 -4.40 -7.97
CA LEU A 154 10.66 -5.44 -7.06
C LEU A 154 9.94 -6.56 -7.82
N PHE A 155 8.99 -6.22 -8.70
CA PHE A 155 8.18 -7.21 -9.39
C PHE A 155 9.03 -8.09 -10.31
N ARG A 156 10.02 -7.49 -11.00
CA ARG A 156 11.01 -8.25 -11.79
C ARG A 156 11.83 -9.19 -10.91
N SER A 157 12.38 -8.67 -9.81
CA SER A 157 13.18 -9.49 -8.88
C SER A 157 12.38 -10.68 -8.32
N LEU A 158 11.10 -10.49 -8.00
CA LEU A 158 10.24 -11.56 -7.48
C LEU A 158 9.86 -12.57 -8.57
N ALA A 159 9.68 -12.11 -9.82
CA ALA A 159 9.48 -13.00 -10.96
C ALA A 159 10.74 -13.85 -11.24
N ASP A 160 11.94 -13.26 -11.11
CA ASP A 160 13.22 -13.97 -11.23
C ASP A 160 13.40 -15.04 -10.13
N GLU A 161 12.81 -14.81 -8.94
CA GLU A 161 12.71 -15.81 -7.85
C GLU A 161 11.63 -16.89 -8.12
N GLY A 162 10.89 -16.81 -9.22
CA GLY A 162 9.83 -17.76 -9.59
C GLY A 162 8.52 -17.57 -8.82
N LEU A 163 8.32 -16.43 -8.17
CA LEU A 163 7.10 -16.13 -7.42
C LEU A 163 5.98 -15.63 -8.34
N ALA A 164 4.73 -15.86 -7.93
CA ALA A 164 3.59 -15.31 -8.63
C ALA A 164 3.60 -13.77 -8.61
N GLU A 165 2.86 -13.16 -9.52
CA GLU A 165 2.79 -11.71 -9.67
C GLU A 165 2.39 -11.02 -8.35
N PRO A 166 3.17 -10.07 -7.79
CA PRO A 166 2.84 -9.45 -6.51
C PRO A 166 1.58 -8.59 -6.55
N VAL A 167 0.77 -8.63 -5.50
CA VAL A 167 -0.45 -7.81 -5.38
C VAL A 167 -0.24 -6.67 -4.40
N THR A 168 -0.49 -5.43 -4.86
CA THR A 168 -0.44 -4.25 -4.00
C THR A 168 -1.74 -4.08 -3.23
N LEU A 169 -1.67 -3.96 -1.91
CA LEU A 169 -2.82 -3.68 -1.05
C LEU A 169 -2.98 -2.17 -0.84
N LEU A 170 -4.19 -1.65 -0.99
CA LEU A 170 -4.52 -0.24 -0.83
C LEU A 170 -5.56 0.00 0.26
N GLY A 171 -5.39 1.11 0.99
CA GLY A 171 -6.34 1.58 1.99
C GLY A 171 -7.40 2.55 1.43
N THR A 172 -7.73 2.49 0.14
CA THR A 172 -8.68 3.41 -0.49
C THR A 172 -10.12 3.06 -0.10
N ARG A 173 -10.94 4.09 0.21
CA ARG A 173 -12.34 3.91 0.64
C ARG A 173 -13.29 4.57 -0.35
N PHE A 174 -14.31 3.83 -0.80
CA PHE A 174 -15.34 4.36 -1.71
C PHE A 174 -16.13 5.53 -1.12
N VAL A 175 -16.24 5.61 0.21
CA VAL A 175 -16.97 6.68 0.90
C VAL A 175 -16.12 7.91 1.24
N GLU A 176 -14.83 7.92 0.87
CA GLU A 176 -13.92 9.00 1.27
C GLU A 176 -14.15 10.31 0.50
N SER A 177 -14.49 10.22 -0.80
CA SER A 177 -14.93 11.39 -1.58
C SER A 177 -15.60 10.95 -2.88
N THR A 178 -16.49 11.79 -3.41
CA THR A 178 -17.14 11.56 -4.71
C THR A 178 -16.11 11.35 -5.83
N ARG A 179 -15.03 12.15 -5.84
CA ARG A 179 -13.94 12.06 -6.81
C ARG A 179 -13.16 10.75 -6.70
N ARG A 180 -12.83 10.31 -5.48
CA ARG A 180 -12.15 9.01 -5.27
C ARG A 180 -13.04 7.85 -5.65
N ASN A 181 -14.32 7.87 -5.27
CA ASN A 181 -15.28 6.83 -5.63
C ASN A 181 -15.39 6.67 -7.16
N LEU A 182 -15.58 7.76 -7.90
CA LEU A 182 -15.66 7.73 -9.35
C LEU A 182 -14.38 7.13 -9.97
N ALA A 183 -13.22 7.57 -9.48
CA ALA A 183 -11.93 7.10 -9.98
C ALA A 183 -11.68 5.61 -9.63
N MET A 184 -12.08 5.15 -8.44
CA MET A 184 -12.01 3.74 -8.04
C MET A 184 -12.90 2.86 -8.92
N ARG A 185 -14.14 3.32 -9.19
CA ARG A 185 -15.08 2.62 -10.07
C ARG A 185 -14.58 2.52 -11.50
N GLN A 186 -14.01 3.61 -12.04
CA GLN A 186 -13.41 3.61 -13.38
C GLN A 186 -12.23 2.63 -13.49
N ARG A 187 -11.50 2.42 -12.40
CA ARG A 187 -10.38 1.46 -12.34
C ARG A 187 -10.81 0.03 -12.01
N GLY A 188 -12.09 -0.20 -11.74
CA GLY A 188 -12.60 -1.53 -11.37
C GLY A 188 -12.10 -2.03 -10.02
N GLU A 189 -11.71 -1.15 -9.10
CA GLU A 189 -11.26 -1.54 -7.75
C GLU A 189 -12.36 -2.31 -7.00
N SER A 190 -11.96 -3.33 -6.24
CA SER A 190 -12.86 -4.18 -5.47
C SER A 190 -12.20 -4.60 -4.17
N ALA A 191 -13.00 -4.69 -3.10
CA ALA A 191 -12.53 -5.16 -1.80
C ALA A 191 -12.28 -6.68 -1.75
N ILE A 192 -12.68 -7.43 -2.80
CA ILE A 192 -12.69 -8.90 -2.80
C ILE A 192 -11.80 -9.48 -3.90
N ARG A 193 -11.67 -8.76 -5.03
CA ARG A 193 -10.92 -9.24 -6.20
C ARG A 193 -9.88 -8.20 -6.61
N PRO A 194 -8.63 -8.62 -6.86
CA PRO A 194 -7.62 -7.70 -7.34
C PRO A 194 -7.99 -7.20 -8.74
N ALA A 195 -7.86 -5.89 -8.95
CA ALA A 195 -8.00 -5.28 -10.27
C ALA A 195 -6.64 -5.17 -10.96
N ARG A 196 -6.60 -5.14 -12.30
CA ARG A 196 -5.38 -4.79 -13.05
C ARG A 196 -5.22 -3.28 -13.13
N ASN A 197 -3.99 -2.79 -13.12
CA ASN A 197 -3.69 -1.37 -13.29
C ASN A 197 -3.60 -1.03 -14.78
N GLN A 198 -3.49 0.26 -15.06
CA GLN A 198 -3.23 0.77 -16.41
C GLN A 198 -1.84 0.39 -16.94
N ASP A 199 -0.90 0.00 -16.07
CA ASP A 199 0.44 -0.44 -16.45
C ASP A 199 0.47 -1.94 -16.86
N GLY A 200 -0.66 -2.67 -16.82
CA GLY A 200 -0.80 -4.08 -17.21
C GLY A 200 -0.52 -5.11 -16.09
N ASP A 201 0.08 -4.66 -14.99
CA ASP A 201 0.31 -5.49 -13.80
C ASP A 201 -1.05 -5.91 -13.16
N LEU A 202 -1.07 -6.94 -12.32
CA LEU A 202 -2.06 -7.11 -11.26
C LEU A 202 -1.72 -6.12 -10.13
N PRO A 203 -2.40 -4.97 -10.02
CA PRO A 203 -2.51 -4.45 -8.68
C PRO A 203 -3.80 -3.68 -8.52
N ARG A 204 -4.59 -4.16 -7.58
CA ARG A 204 -4.84 -3.50 -6.30
C ARG A 204 -5.99 -4.26 -5.64
N LEU A 205 -5.80 -4.63 -4.37
CA LEU A 205 -6.89 -5.05 -3.49
C LEU A 205 -7.05 -3.99 -2.40
#